data_AF-A0A7S6MR41-F1
#
_entry.id   AF-A0A7S6MR41-F1
#
_cell.length_a   1.000
_cell.length_b   1.000
_cell.length_c   1.000
_cell.angle_alpha   90.00
_cell.angle_beta   90.00
_cell.angle_gamma   90.00
#
_symmetry.space_group_name_H-M   'P 1'
#
loop_
_entity.id
_entity.type
_entity.pdbx_description
1 polymer ?
#
loop_
_entity_poly.entity_id
_entity_poly.type
_entity_poly.pdbx_seq_one_letter_code
_entity_poly.pdbx_strand_id
1 'polypeptide(L)'
;MKNRNLFLFHIPIAMLVAMFMISTVQAKVITGTIKSYFVGEAPVPGTMLFSDGVDHMFVPWTSTFSIDNPLVFFFGSNDPSSIFVPSDYLTDVGFAAGITDISQITDASIFSFFNGYIGPNKSGDFVVVRNTFTGHYGALRIDSVESNNTYFPDGLIFFGSILNGTWWIQTDGTGNFSSLASPVPEPSAFMLLSIGVLVLLSYCIRLNRNKLLG
;
A
#
# COMPACT_ATOMS: atom_id res chain seq x y z
N MET A 1 34.83 43.03 -23.13
CA MET A 1 34.34 43.11 -21.74
C MET A 1 33.82 41.74 -21.33
N LYS A 2 34.36 41.16 -20.26
CA LYS A 2 34.24 39.74 -19.90
C LYS A 2 33.03 39.57 -18.98
N ASN A 3 31.96 38.93 -19.47
CA ASN A 3 30.73 38.63 -18.70
C ASN A 3 31.07 37.74 -17.48
N ARG A 4 31.30 38.36 -16.32
CA ARG A 4 31.65 37.67 -15.06
C ARG A 4 30.47 37.48 -14.09
N ASN A 5 29.25 37.88 -14.48
CA ASN A 5 28.11 37.88 -13.57
C ASN A 5 27.22 36.61 -13.62
N LEU A 6 27.60 35.57 -14.36
CA LEU A 6 26.76 34.37 -14.50
C LEU A 6 26.76 33.47 -13.23
N PHE A 7 27.77 33.55 -12.38
CA PHE A 7 27.94 32.61 -11.26
C PHE A 7 27.08 32.92 -10.03
N LEU A 8 26.61 34.15 -9.85
CA LEU A 8 25.87 34.56 -8.63
C LEU A 8 24.41 34.06 -8.59
N PHE A 9 23.84 33.64 -9.71
CA PHE A 9 22.44 33.17 -9.77
C PHE A 9 22.25 31.66 -9.59
N HIS A 10 23.33 30.86 -9.64
CA HIS A 10 23.20 29.39 -9.61
C HIS A 10 23.10 28.81 -8.19
N ILE A 11 23.74 29.46 -7.21
CA ILE A 11 23.79 29.00 -5.82
C ILE A 11 22.41 29.01 -5.14
N PRO A 12 21.58 30.08 -5.22
CA PRO A 12 20.27 30.08 -4.57
C PRO A 12 19.26 29.13 -5.22
N ILE A 13 19.38 28.86 -6.53
CA ILE A 13 18.53 27.87 -7.21
C ILE A 13 18.88 26.45 -6.75
N ALA A 14 20.16 26.12 -6.66
CA ALA A 14 20.61 24.82 -6.16
C ALA A 14 20.19 24.59 -4.69
N MET A 15 20.27 25.63 -3.84
CA MET A 15 19.78 25.55 -2.45
C MET A 15 18.26 25.41 -2.37
N LEU A 16 17.49 26.11 -3.20
CA LEU A 16 16.04 25.98 -3.23
C LEU A 16 15.62 24.56 -3.67
N VAL A 17 16.29 23.99 -4.67
CA VAL A 17 16.07 22.60 -5.12
C VAL A 17 16.46 21.61 -4.02
N ALA A 18 17.59 21.81 -3.34
CA ALA A 18 18.01 20.95 -2.23
C ALA A 18 17.04 21.02 -1.04
N MET A 19 16.50 22.20 -0.71
CA MET A 19 15.49 22.35 0.35
C MET A 19 14.13 21.77 -0.03
N PHE A 20 13.76 21.76 -1.32
CA PHE A 20 12.56 21.07 -1.80
C PHE A 20 12.66 19.54 -1.72
N MET A 21 13.88 18.99 -1.76
CA MET A 21 14.12 17.54 -1.63
C MET A 21 14.09 17.06 -0.16
N ILE A 22 14.06 17.96 0.82
CA ILE A 22 13.85 17.63 2.24
C ILE A 22 12.34 17.74 2.54
N SER A 23 11.51 17.12 1.72
CA SER A 23 10.16 16.77 2.16
C SER A 23 10.35 15.62 3.15
N THR A 24 10.19 15.90 4.44
CA THR A 24 10.02 14.85 5.44
C THR A 24 8.89 13.95 4.96
N VAL A 25 9.19 12.70 4.62
CA VAL A 25 8.18 11.67 4.37
C VAL A 25 7.47 11.49 5.70
N GLN A 26 6.37 12.21 5.89
CA GLN A 26 5.55 12.05 7.07
C GLN A 26 4.97 10.64 7.01
N ALA A 27 5.13 9.89 8.10
CA ALA A 27 4.47 8.61 8.32
C ALA A 27 3.02 8.71 7.87
N LYS A 28 2.68 8.03 6.78
CA LYS A 28 1.35 8.07 6.20
C LYS A 28 0.84 6.65 6.17
N VAL A 29 -0.32 6.45 6.78
CA VAL A 29 -1.07 5.23 6.54
C VAL A 29 -1.90 5.44 5.28
N ILE A 30 -1.68 4.60 4.28
CA ILE A 30 -2.51 4.54 3.07
C ILE A 30 -3.51 3.43 3.26
N THR A 31 -4.75 3.65 2.79
CA THR A 31 -5.83 2.69 2.94
C THR A 31 -6.53 2.45 1.62
N GLY A 32 -7.09 1.26 1.46
CA GLY A 32 -7.92 0.88 0.33
C GLY A 32 -8.87 -0.25 0.70
N THR A 33 -9.75 -0.56 -0.23
CA THR A 33 -10.61 -1.74 -0.16
C THR A 33 -10.17 -2.75 -1.21
N ILE A 34 -10.46 -4.02 -0.97
CA ILE A 34 -10.19 -5.09 -1.90
C ILE A 34 -11.40 -6.00 -2.03
N LYS A 35 -11.60 -6.47 -3.26
CA LYS A 35 -12.50 -7.57 -3.59
C LYS A 35 -11.71 -8.59 -4.39
N SER A 36 -11.30 -9.67 -3.73
CA SER A 36 -10.52 -10.74 -4.36
C SER A 36 -11.41 -11.96 -4.56
N TYR A 37 -11.23 -12.61 -5.70
CA TYR A 37 -11.97 -13.80 -6.09
C TYR A 37 -11.01 -14.98 -6.08
N PHE A 38 -11.36 -16.02 -5.34
CA PHE A 38 -10.74 -17.32 -5.43
C PHE A 38 -11.73 -18.25 -6.12
N VAL A 39 -11.29 -18.86 -7.23
CA VAL A 39 -12.06 -19.89 -7.94
C VAL A 39 -11.16 -21.11 -8.01
N GLY A 40 -11.58 -22.22 -7.42
CA GLY A 40 -10.87 -23.47 -7.68
C GLY A 40 -11.10 -24.58 -6.67
N GLU A 41 -11.34 -25.77 -7.23
CA GLU A 41 -10.67 -26.97 -6.76
C GLU A 41 -9.16 -26.68 -6.69
N ALA A 42 -8.50 -27.13 -5.62
CA ALA A 42 -7.07 -26.90 -5.36
C ALA A 42 -6.19 -27.04 -6.63
N PRO A 43 -5.12 -26.23 -6.80
CA PRO A 43 -4.34 -25.61 -5.73
C PRO A 43 -3.93 -24.14 -5.97
N VAL A 44 -4.71 -23.32 -6.68
CA VAL A 44 -4.28 -21.92 -6.99
C VAL A 44 -4.97 -20.93 -6.05
N PRO A 45 -4.31 -20.46 -4.98
CA PRO A 45 -4.93 -19.50 -4.06
C PRO A 45 -5.29 -18.19 -4.77
N GLY A 46 -6.28 -17.51 -4.20
CA GLY A 46 -6.59 -16.14 -4.56
C GLY A 46 -5.44 -15.25 -4.13
N THR A 47 -5.27 -14.12 -4.80
CA THR A 47 -4.16 -13.21 -4.52
C THR A 47 -4.68 -11.81 -4.27
N MET A 48 -3.98 -11.09 -3.42
CA MET A 48 -4.24 -9.70 -3.08
C MET A 48 -2.96 -8.91 -3.21
N LEU A 49 -3.07 -7.69 -3.75
CA LEU A 49 -1.97 -6.74 -3.84
C LEU A 49 -2.37 -5.48 -3.08
N PHE A 50 -1.64 -5.16 -2.02
CA PHE A 50 -1.71 -3.85 -1.38
C PHE A 50 -0.57 -2.99 -1.95
N SER A 51 -0.83 -1.74 -2.29
CA SER A 51 0.21 -0.86 -2.80
C SER A 51 -0.09 0.62 -2.59
N ASP A 52 0.96 1.38 -2.33
CA ASP A 52 0.96 2.84 -2.37
C ASP A 52 1.61 3.44 -3.64
N GLY A 53 1.97 2.58 -4.60
CA GLY A 53 2.71 2.93 -5.82
C GLY A 53 4.24 2.88 -5.69
N VAL A 54 4.77 2.65 -4.48
CA VAL A 54 6.21 2.48 -4.21
C VAL A 54 6.46 1.12 -3.58
N ASP A 55 5.76 0.84 -2.49
CA ASP A 55 5.73 -0.44 -1.81
C ASP A 55 4.55 -1.29 -2.26
N HIS A 56 4.79 -2.60 -2.23
CA HIS A 56 3.85 -3.60 -2.67
C HIS A 56 3.85 -4.78 -1.69
N MET A 57 2.66 -5.28 -1.36
CA MET A 57 2.50 -6.44 -0.50
C MET A 57 1.58 -7.42 -1.19
N PHE A 58 2.12 -8.59 -1.51
CA PHE A 58 1.38 -9.67 -2.13
C PHE A 58 0.98 -10.70 -1.08
N VAL A 59 -0.31 -10.96 -0.95
CA VAL A 59 -0.86 -11.87 0.07
C VAL A 59 -1.73 -12.93 -0.59
N PRO A 60 -1.21 -14.17 -0.78
CA PRO A 60 -2.04 -15.29 -1.19
C PRO A 60 -3.02 -15.67 -0.08
N TRP A 61 -4.21 -16.12 -0.47
CA TRP A 61 -5.25 -16.56 0.45
C TRP A 61 -6.12 -17.68 -0.14
N THR A 62 -6.75 -18.45 0.74
CA THR A 62 -7.76 -19.45 0.39
C THR A 62 -8.89 -19.44 1.40
N SER A 63 -9.94 -20.20 1.14
CA SER A 63 -11.05 -20.37 2.07
C SER A 63 -11.48 -21.83 2.22
N THR A 64 -12.11 -22.16 3.33
CA THR A 64 -12.81 -23.44 3.49
C THR A 64 -13.98 -23.56 2.52
N PHE A 65 -14.29 -24.78 2.08
CA PHE A 65 -15.45 -25.10 1.24
C PHE A 65 -16.81 -25.02 1.97
N SER A 66 -16.92 -24.28 3.08
CA SER A 66 -18.18 -24.11 3.81
C SER A 66 -19.01 -22.98 3.20
N ILE A 67 -20.27 -23.27 2.86
CA ILE A 67 -21.22 -22.28 2.33
C ILE A 67 -21.73 -21.35 3.43
N ASP A 68 -22.06 -21.93 4.59
CA ASP A 68 -22.71 -21.18 5.67
C ASP A 68 -21.70 -20.36 6.48
N ASN A 69 -20.46 -20.83 6.59
CA ASN A 69 -19.42 -20.22 7.42
C ASN A 69 -18.04 -20.36 6.76
N PRO A 70 -17.79 -19.70 5.63
CA PRO A 70 -16.48 -19.74 4.99
C PRO A 70 -15.43 -19.09 5.90
N LEU A 71 -14.37 -19.84 6.20
CA LEU A 71 -13.19 -19.37 6.93
C LEU A 71 -12.04 -19.12 5.95
N VAL A 72 -11.14 -18.20 6.28
CA VAL A 72 -10.05 -17.76 5.40
C VAL A 72 -8.69 -18.11 6.00
N PHE A 73 -7.79 -18.54 5.13
CA PHE A 73 -6.38 -18.74 5.44
C PHE A 73 -5.53 -17.83 4.56
N PHE A 74 -4.48 -17.24 5.13
CA PHE A 74 -3.52 -16.40 4.42
C PHE A 74 -2.16 -17.07 4.45
N PHE A 75 -1.41 -16.92 3.36
CA PHE A 75 -0.14 -17.59 3.16
C PHE A 75 1.01 -16.58 3.16
N GLY A 76 2.13 -16.99 3.72
CA GLY A 76 3.36 -16.22 3.76
C GLY A 76 4.31 -16.55 2.62
N SER A 77 5.54 -16.05 2.74
CA SER A 77 6.53 -16.05 1.66
C SER A 77 7.04 -17.42 1.24
N ASN A 78 6.97 -18.43 2.11
CA ASN A 78 7.43 -19.80 1.84
C ASN A 78 6.33 -20.72 1.32
N ASP A 79 5.09 -20.25 1.16
CA ASP A 79 4.05 -21.09 0.59
C ASP A 79 4.36 -21.42 -0.89
N PRO A 80 4.16 -22.67 -1.35
CA PRO A 80 4.42 -23.04 -2.76
C PRO A 80 3.64 -22.21 -3.78
N SER A 81 2.52 -21.60 -3.39
CA SER A 81 1.77 -20.70 -4.27
C SER A 81 2.46 -19.37 -4.53
N SER A 82 3.45 -19.00 -3.70
CA SER A 82 4.25 -17.78 -3.84
C SER A 82 5.37 -17.91 -4.88
N ILE A 83 5.51 -19.07 -5.56
CA ILE A 83 6.63 -19.36 -6.48
C ILE A 83 6.74 -18.42 -7.70
N PHE A 84 5.64 -17.74 -8.06
CA PHE A 84 5.61 -16.77 -9.17
C PHE A 84 5.60 -15.31 -8.71
N VAL A 85 5.77 -15.07 -7.41
CA VAL A 85 5.79 -13.74 -6.83
C VAL A 85 7.22 -13.19 -6.88
N PRO A 86 7.45 -11.99 -7.44
CA PRO A 86 8.75 -11.35 -7.36
C PRO A 86 9.23 -11.24 -5.91
N SER A 87 10.53 -11.43 -5.67
CA SER A 87 11.06 -11.53 -4.30
C SER A 87 10.83 -10.28 -3.45
N ASP A 88 10.72 -9.11 -4.10
CA ASP A 88 10.42 -7.81 -3.50
C ASP A 88 8.94 -7.66 -3.08
N TYR A 89 8.08 -8.61 -3.42
CA TYR A 89 6.65 -8.63 -3.08
C TYR A 89 6.33 -9.69 -2.02
N LEU A 90 7.32 -10.51 -1.63
CA LEU A 90 7.14 -11.57 -0.65
C LEU A 90 6.72 -10.99 0.70
N THR A 91 5.61 -11.50 1.24
CA THR A 91 5.12 -11.09 2.55
C THR A 91 5.04 -12.27 3.50
N ASP A 92 5.33 -12.00 4.76
CA ASP A 92 4.95 -12.89 5.85
C ASP A 92 3.67 -12.37 6.50
N VAL A 93 2.86 -13.28 7.02
CA VAL A 93 1.52 -13.00 7.55
C VAL A 93 1.47 -13.28 9.05
N GLY A 94 0.75 -12.47 9.80
CA GLY A 94 0.56 -12.61 11.25
C GLY A 94 -0.89 -12.35 11.66
N PHE A 95 -1.35 -13.04 12.70
CA PHE A 95 -2.70 -12.86 13.22
C PHE A 95 -2.74 -11.80 14.33
N ALA A 96 -3.60 -10.79 14.18
CA ALA A 96 -3.75 -9.70 15.15
C ALA A 96 -4.94 -9.97 16.09
N ALA A 97 -4.77 -10.97 16.94
CA ALA A 97 -5.83 -11.44 17.84
C ALA A 97 -6.36 -10.34 18.76
N GLY A 98 -7.69 -10.20 18.83
CA GLY A 98 -8.36 -9.24 19.72
C GLY A 98 -8.34 -7.79 19.24
N ILE A 99 -7.72 -7.50 18.10
CA ILE A 99 -7.80 -6.19 17.45
C ILE A 99 -9.17 -6.05 16.78
N THR A 100 -9.88 -4.97 17.10
CA THR A 100 -11.17 -4.63 16.50
C THR A 100 -11.13 -3.35 15.67
N ASP A 101 -10.08 -2.55 15.85
CA ASP A 101 -9.85 -1.30 15.14
C ASP A 101 -8.37 -1.16 14.80
N ILE A 102 -8.07 -0.72 13.58
CA ILE A 102 -6.71 -0.59 13.08
C ILE A 102 -5.84 0.36 13.93
N SER A 103 -6.42 1.39 14.55
CA SER A 103 -5.68 2.32 15.41
C SER A 103 -5.12 1.68 16.68
N GLN A 104 -5.61 0.49 17.05
CA GLN A 104 -5.08 -0.30 18.17
C GLN A 104 -3.72 -0.94 17.84
N ILE A 105 -3.37 -1.05 16.55
CA ILE A 105 -2.05 -1.52 16.12
C ILE A 105 -1.07 -0.35 16.18
N THR A 106 -0.54 -0.08 17.37
CA THR A 106 0.47 0.98 17.59
C THR A 106 1.87 0.59 17.14
N ASP A 107 2.12 -0.72 17.00
CA ASP A 107 3.38 -1.29 16.52
C ASP A 107 3.10 -2.70 15.96
N ALA A 108 3.18 -2.86 14.64
CA ALA A 108 2.95 -4.15 13.99
C ALA A 108 4.15 -5.12 14.12
N SER A 109 5.32 -4.65 14.53
CA SER A 109 6.51 -5.51 14.68
C SER A 109 6.41 -6.46 15.87
N ILE A 110 5.49 -6.21 16.81
CA ILE A 110 5.26 -7.04 17.99
C ILE A 110 4.52 -8.35 17.67
N PHE A 111 3.86 -8.44 16.51
CA PHE A 111 3.14 -9.64 16.11
C PHE A 111 4.10 -10.73 15.65
N SER A 112 3.67 -11.98 15.81
CA SER A 112 4.38 -13.13 15.26
C SER A 112 4.02 -13.29 13.78
N PHE A 113 5.03 -13.21 12.92
CA PHE A 113 4.90 -13.39 11.47
C PHE A 113 5.32 -14.81 11.08
N PHE A 114 4.56 -15.39 10.15
CA PHE A 114 4.76 -16.72 9.63
C PHE A 114 4.96 -16.65 8.12
N ASN A 115 5.96 -17.39 7.64
CA ASN A 115 6.21 -17.60 6.22
C ASN A 115 5.39 -18.76 5.63
N GLY A 116 4.68 -19.54 6.47
CA GLY A 116 3.78 -20.61 6.07
C GLY A 116 2.35 -20.11 5.84
N TYR A 117 1.45 -20.30 6.81
CA TYR A 117 0.09 -19.78 6.74
C TYR A 117 -0.46 -19.43 8.14
N ILE A 118 -1.51 -18.61 8.17
CA ILE A 118 -2.32 -18.31 9.36
C ILE A 118 -3.80 -18.57 9.09
N GLY A 119 -4.53 -18.95 10.14
CA GLY A 119 -5.98 -19.17 10.13
C GLY A 119 -6.41 -20.40 10.93
N PRO A 120 -7.71 -20.72 10.95
CA PRO A 120 -8.79 -20.05 10.22
C PRO A 120 -9.13 -18.65 10.77
N ASN A 121 -9.41 -17.71 9.88
CA ASN A 121 -9.89 -16.36 10.19
C ASN A 121 -11.31 -16.15 9.64
N LYS A 122 -12.04 -15.17 10.18
CA LYS A 122 -13.41 -14.84 9.80
C LYS A 122 -13.62 -13.33 9.66
N SER A 123 -14.78 -12.93 9.17
CA SER A 123 -15.19 -11.52 9.10
C SER A 123 -15.01 -10.82 10.45
N GLY A 124 -14.42 -9.62 10.41
CA GLY A 124 -14.04 -8.81 11.56
C GLY A 124 -12.60 -9.02 12.05
N ASP A 125 -11.96 -10.15 11.71
CA ASP A 125 -10.59 -10.41 12.12
C ASP A 125 -9.59 -9.51 11.38
N PHE A 126 -8.46 -9.25 12.04
CA PHE A 126 -7.32 -8.53 11.48
C PHE A 126 -6.14 -9.46 11.23
N VAL A 127 -5.52 -9.27 10.07
CA VAL A 127 -4.26 -9.87 9.66
C VAL A 127 -3.24 -8.76 9.48
N VAL A 128 -2.05 -8.93 10.03
CA VAL A 128 -0.91 -8.08 9.73
C VAL A 128 -0.01 -8.76 8.71
N VAL A 129 0.61 -7.97 7.86
CA VAL A 129 1.55 -8.45 6.85
C VAL A 129 2.83 -7.66 6.91
N ARG A 130 3.94 -8.33 6.60
CA ARG A 130 5.26 -7.71 6.56
C ARG A 130 5.92 -8.06 5.24
N ASN A 131 6.29 -7.06 4.45
CA ASN A 131 7.13 -7.27 3.29
C ASN A 131 8.52 -7.68 3.78
N THR A 132 8.99 -8.86 3.38
CA THR A 132 10.27 -9.42 3.87
C THR A 132 11.49 -8.74 3.25
N PHE A 133 11.31 -8.05 2.11
CA PHE A 133 12.35 -7.32 1.40
C PHE A 133 12.46 -5.85 1.88
N THR A 134 11.36 -5.09 1.86
CA THR A 134 11.36 -3.67 2.23
C THR A 134 11.19 -3.44 3.74
N GLY A 135 10.75 -4.46 4.48
CA GLY A 135 10.48 -4.37 5.92
C GLY A 135 9.21 -3.60 6.27
N HIS A 136 8.44 -3.12 5.28
CA HIS A 136 7.20 -2.37 5.50
C HIS A 136 6.09 -3.27 6.04
N TYR A 137 5.14 -2.66 6.74
CA TYR A 137 4.03 -3.34 7.38
C TYR A 137 2.70 -2.93 6.76
N GLY A 138 1.81 -3.90 6.65
CA GLY A 138 0.42 -3.70 6.28
C GLY A 138 -0.51 -4.39 7.28
N ALA A 139 -1.79 -4.04 7.18
CA ALA A 139 -2.87 -4.70 7.91
C ALA A 139 -4.06 -4.89 6.96
N LEU A 140 -4.82 -5.96 7.18
CA LEU A 140 -6.04 -6.29 6.46
C LEU A 140 -7.12 -6.62 7.48
N ARG A 141 -8.25 -5.93 7.42
CA ARG A 141 -9.49 -6.35 8.06
C ARG A 141 -10.32 -7.16 7.06
N ILE A 142 -10.78 -8.33 7.49
CA ILE A 142 -11.71 -9.14 6.71
C ILE A 142 -13.11 -8.53 6.86
N ASP A 143 -13.66 -7.95 5.81
CA ASP A 143 -14.99 -7.32 5.87
C ASP A 143 -16.09 -8.37 5.68
N SER A 144 -15.95 -9.23 4.67
CA SER A 144 -16.81 -10.39 4.47
C SER A 144 -16.09 -11.49 3.70
N VAL A 145 -16.58 -12.72 3.88
CA VAL A 145 -16.18 -13.89 3.10
C VAL A 145 -17.47 -14.55 2.62
N GLU A 146 -17.62 -14.68 1.31
CA GLU A 146 -18.83 -15.19 0.68
C GLU A 146 -18.49 -16.39 -0.20
N SER A 147 -19.24 -17.47 -0.07
CA SER A 147 -19.12 -18.58 -1.03
C SER A 147 -19.77 -18.20 -2.35
N ASN A 148 -19.06 -18.44 -3.44
CA ASN A 148 -19.51 -18.20 -4.80
C ASN A 148 -19.41 -19.50 -5.60
N ASN A 149 -20.44 -20.33 -5.46
CA ASN A 149 -20.52 -21.61 -6.16
C ASN A 149 -21.15 -21.42 -7.53
N THR A 150 -20.48 -21.88 -8.58
CA THR A 150 -21.02 -21.89 -9.95
C THR A 150 -21.48 -23.30 -10.30
N TYR A 151 -22.77 -23.43 -10.65
CA TYR A 151 -23.38 -24.68 -11.08
C TYR A 151 -23.37 -24.75 -12.61
N PHE A 152 -22.80 -25.83 -13.15
CA PHE A 152 -22.79 -26.07 -14.58
C PHE A 152 -23.96 -27.00 -14.98
N PRO A 153 -24.48 -26.87 -16.22
CA PRO A 153 -25.60 -27.69 -16.70
C PRO A 153 -25.32 -29.20 -16.71
N ASP A 154 -24.04 -29.60 -16.73
CA ASP A 154 -23.59 -30.99 -16.68
C ASP A 154 -23.49 -31.56 -15.25
N GLY A 155 -23.82 -30.74 -14.24
CA GLY A 155 -23.79 -31.13 -12.83
C GLY A 155 -22.45 -30.87 -12.13
N LEU A 156 -21.46 -30.30 -12.80
CA LEU A 156 -20.22 -29.87 -12.14
C LEU A 156 -20.47 -28.64 -11.26
N ILE A 157 -19.84 -28.63 -10.08
CA ILE A 157 -19.89 -27.52 -9.13
C ILE A 157 -18.48 -27.00 -8.96
N PHE A 158 -18.28 -25.72 -9.31
CA PHE A 158 -17.05 -25.03 -8.97
C PHE A 158 -17.26 -24.28 -7.66
N PHE A 159 -16.50 -24.65 -6.65
CA PHE A 159 -16.43 -23.92 -5.40
C PHE A 159 -15.49 -22.72 -5.58
N GLY A 160 -16.03 -21.55 -5.28
CA GLY A 160 -15.28 -20.31 -5.21
C GLY A 160 -15.63 -19.56 -3.95
N SER A 161 -14.80 -18.59 -3.60
CA SER A 161 -15.08 -17.66 -2.53
C SER A 161 -14.67 -16.25 -2.93
N ILE A 162 -15.39 -15.28 -2.38
CA ILE A 162 -15.12 -13.86 -2.51
C ILE A 162 -14.66 -13.37 -1.15
N LEU A 163 -13.46 -12.78 -1.11
CA LEU A 163 -12.94 -12.10 0.06
C LEU A 163 -13.08 -10.59 -0.18
N ASN A 164 -13.85 -9.94 0.68
CA ASN A 164 -13.89 -8.49 0.78
C ASN A 164 -13.09 -8.06 2.01
N GLY A 165 -12.29 -7.01 1.87
CA GLY A 165 -11.50 -6.50 2.98
C GLY A 165 -11.12 -5.04 2.82
N THR A 166 -10.74 -4.44 3.94
CA THR A 166 -10.15 -3.10 4.00
C THR A 166 -8.71 -3.26 4.44
N TRP A 167 -7.77 -2.67 3.72
CA TRP A 167 -6.34 -2.78 3.99
C TRP A 167 -5.70 -1.44 4.30
N TRP A 168 -4.56 -1.50 4.98
CA TRP A 168 -3.72 -0.36 5.34
C TRP A 168 -2.25 -0.70 5.10
N ILE A 169 -1.46 0.24 4.59
CA ILE A 169 0.01 0.16 4.52
C ILE A 169 0.59 1.33 5.29
N GLN A 170 1.61 1.07 6.10
CA GLN A 170 2.42 2.10 6.74
C GLN A 170 3.64 2.40 5.86
N THR A 171 3.69 3.60 5.26
CA THR A 171 4.70 3.99 4.26
C THR A 171 6.08 4.33 4.83
N ASP A 172 6.24 4.41 6.15
CA ASP A 172 7.53 4.70 6.79
C ASP A 172 8.21 3.47 7.41
N GLY A 173 7.60 2.30 7.25
CA GLY A 173 8.11 1.03 7.77
C GLY A 173 8.06 0.86 9.29
N THR A 174 7.51 1.80 10.06
CA THR A 174 7.45 1.71 11.53
C THR A 174 6.45 0.67 12.03
N GLY A 175 5.46 0.33 11.19
CA GLY A 175 4.34 -0.53 11.59
C GLY A 175 3.37 0.12 12.57
N ASN A 176 3.45 1.43 12.81
CA ASN A 176 2.52 2.13 13.68
C ASN A 176 1.30 2.62 12.90
N PHE A 177 0.12 2.05 13.16
CA PHE A 177 -1.14 2.45 12.52
C PHE A 177 -2.01 3.37 13.40
N SER A 178 -1.54 3.77 14.58
CA SER A 178 -2.28 4.67 15.48
C SER A 178 -2.40 6.09 14.94
N SER A 179 -1.56 6.46 13.97
CA SER A 179 -1.48 7.81 13.38
C SER A 179 -2.51 8.07 12.27
N LEU A 180 -3.51 7.19 12.11
CA LEU A 180 -4.66 7.38 11.19
C LEU A 180 -5.42 8.71 11.37
N ALA A 181 -5.08 9.49 12.41
CA ALA A 181 -5.54 10.85 12.62
C ALA A 181 -4.89 11.92 11.72
N SER A 182 -3.86 11.62 10.92
CA SER A 182 -3.36 12.64 9.98
C SER A 182 -4.14 12.53 8.67
N PRO A 183 -5.04 13.49 8.34
CA PRO A 183 -5.68 13.51 7.04
C PRO A 183 -4.61 13.38 5.97
N VAL A 184 -4.93 12.60 4.91
CA VAL A 184 -4.14 12.53 3.67
C VAL A 184 -3.55 13.91 3.45
N PRO A 185 -2.21 14.08 3.36
CA PRO A 185 -1.66 15.39 3.09
C PRO A 185 -2.32 15.85 1.80
N GLU A 186 -3.25 16.80 1.89
CA GLU A 186 -3.66 17.57 0.72
C GLU A 186 -2.36 18.00 0.07
N PRO A 187 -2.20 17.89 -1.27
CA PRO A 187 -0.98 18.27 -1.95
C PRO A 187 -0.53 19.59 -1.34
N SER A 188 0.58 19.54 -0.59
CA SER A 188 0.82 20.50 0.48
C SER A 188 0.67 21.89 -0.11
N ALA A 189 0.05 22.83 0.61
CA ALA A 189 -0.09 24.20 0.10
C ALA A 189 1.26 24.74 -0.44
N PHE A 190 2.38 24.21 0.07
CA PHE A 190 3.72 24.35 -0.48
C PHE A 190 3.91 23.88 -1.93
N MET A 191 3.42 22.72 -2.35
CA MET A 191 3.47 22.23 -3.74
C MET A 191 2.68 23.15 -4.69
N LEU A 192 1.48 23.59 -4.28
CA LEU A 192 0.71 24.57 -5.05
C LEU A 192 1.41 25.94 -5.08
N LEU A 193 2.05 26.33 -3.98
CA LEU A 193 2.87 27.54 -3.89
C LEU A 193 4.09 27.44 -4.80
N SER A 194 4.80 26.31 -4.87
CA SER A 194 5.96 26.16 -5.77
C SER A 194 5.56 26.22 -7.23
N ILE A 195 4.47 25.55 -7.61
CA ILE A 195 3.94 25.67 -8.97
C ILE A 195 3.59 27.13 -9.27
N GLY A 196 2.91 27.81 -8.35
CA GLY A 196 2.58 29.23 -8.47
C GLY A 196 3.82 30.12 -8.64
N VAL A 197 4.85 29.92 -7.82
CA VAL A 197 6.12 30.66 -7.88
C VAL A 197 6.87 30.39 -9.19
N LEU A 198 6.92 29.14 -9.66
CA LEU A 198 7.55 28.79 -10.93
C LEU A 198 6.84 29.42 -12.14
N VAL A 199 5.51 29.47 -12.12
CA VAL A 199 4.71 30.16 -13.14
C VAL A 199 4.99 31.68 -13.12
N LEU A 200 5.01 32.29 -11.93
CA LEU A 200 5.33 33.72 -11.75
C LEU A 200 6.74 34.06 -12.23
N LEU A 201 7.75 33.26 -11.86
CA LEU A 201 9.12 33.44 -12.31
C LEU A 201 9.23 33.32 -13.84
N SER A 202 8.58 32.32 -14.43
CA SER A 202 8.53 32.14 -15.88
C SER A 202 7.90 33.34 -16.59
N TYR A 203 6.83 33.90 -16.01
CA TYR A 203 6.18 35.10 -16.52
C TYR A 203 7.07 36.34 -16.44
N CYS A 204 7.75 36.57 -15.30
CA CYS A 204 8.69 37.69 -15.13
C CYS A 204 9.85 37.62 -16.13
N ILE A 205 10.42 36.44 -16.36
CA ILE A 205 11.49 36.23 -17.35
C ILE A 205 11.00 36.60 -18.76
N ARG A 206 9.78 36.18 -19.14
CA ARG A 206 9.19 36.48 -20.44
C ARG A 206 8.97 37.97 -20.65
N LEU A 207 8.46 38.68 -19.65
CA LEU A 207 8.26 40.14 -19.71
C LEU A 207 9.59 40.88 -19.89
N ASN A 208 10.63 40.49 -19.17
CA ASN A 208 11.93 41.15 -19.26
C ASN A 208 12.58 40.93 -20.63
N ARG A 209 12.43 39.74 -21.22
CA ARG A 209 12.92 39.44 -22.57
C ARG A 209 12.27 40.33 -23.64
N ASN A 210 10.97 40.59 -23.52
CA ASN A 210 10.25 41.43 -24.48
C ASN A 210 10.68 42.90 -24.42
N LYS A 211 11.06 43.41 -23.24
CA LYS A 211 11.59 44.78 -23.08
C LYS A 211 12.97 44.97 -23.69
N LEU A 212 13.76 43.91 -23.85
CA LEU A 212 15.11 43.97 -24.43
C LEU A 212 15.10 43.87 -25.97
N LEU A 213 13.96 43.52 -26.57
CA LEU A 213 13.82 43.28 -28.01
C LEU A 213 13.06 44.38 -28.76
N GLY A 214 12.51 45.37 -28.05
CA GLY A 214 11.86 46.56 -28.62
C GLY A 214 12.66 47.80 -28.28
#